data_AF-A0A158PFR4-F1
#
_entry.id   AF-A0A158PFR4-F1
#
_cell.length_a   1.000
_cell.length_b   1.000
_cell.length_c   1.000
_cell.angle_alpha   90.00
_cell.angle_beta   90.00
_cell.angle_gamma   90.00
#
_symmetry.space_group_name_H-M   'P 1'
#
loop_
_entity.id
_entity.type
_entity.pdbx_description
1 polymer ?
#
loop_
_entity_poly.entity_id
_entity_poly.type
_entity_poly.pdbx_seq_one_letter_code
_entity_poly.pdbx_strand_id
1 'polypeptide(L)'
;MQFPKDMSLYPKCYEKMIWMFSGWKTHKCYAEYGIDGSLCSFRRYLSVVENHCPPLPSESVSYKLVETDTIAKVMLHMGVLADPNINFGQRSNSGGPLGELLQWTDLIACLFLHVDLFPVGSPCPNNRQGVDLIITDIVGLRSFNSRKDFIVQHKCRIRLLDSFGTHVEFNYKSYFNAHQSDLGMQGKSRNPWGGNELKLLQYWTFFPHTPDNDFLGFAIHKSNTKPMFERNSRGRPVSLIYGKEKYMWSGSEAVIDILKNLTEVHATVADAKDSSGMFSNVTNHGFLNGSAIAALMKSSNIFFGLGFPLEGPAPLEAIAYGAVFINPKFNPPKSRRNMMFLHEKPTLREFTSQLPYLERFGKPHVYTVDFSNTSALKNAIMQAIKEKPDPFVPEEYTPEGITFVSMMVFFSIAGCSPLQLVNSTEPYAPFKCSLQSNPLMFSCASRPPTGRGVVRICPCRDYLLEQVAFCRNCVS
;
A
#
# COMPACT_ATOMS: atom_id res chain seq x y z
N MET A 1 -14.98 39.93 21.19
CA MET A 1 -14.10 38.92 20.55
C MET A 1 -14.39 38.89 19.07
N GLN A 2 -13.40 39.15 18.23
CA GLN A 2 -13.56 39.11 16.79
C GLN A 2 -13.54 37.65 16.31
N PHE A 3 -14.56 37.24 15.57
CA PHE A 3 -14.42 36.13 14.64
C PHE A 3 -13.36 36.54 13.59
N PRO A 4 -12.58 35.59 13.05
CA PRO A 4 -11.76 35.88 11.87
C PRO A 4 -12.62 36.57 10.80
N LYS A 5 -12.04 37.50 10.05
CA LYS A 5 -12.77 38.23 8.99
C LYS A 5 -13.35 37.28 7.93
N ASP A 6 -12.76 36.10 7.78
CA ASP A 6 -13.25 35.04 6.90
C ASP A 6 -13.80 33.85 7.72
N MET A 7 -15.12 33.66 7.64
CA MET A 7 -15.86 32.56 8.28
C MET A 7 -16.34 31.51 7.27
N SER A 8 -15.89 31.59 6.01
CA SER A 8 -16.33 30.69 4.92
C SER A 8 -16.01 29.22 5.20
N LEU A 9 -14.95 28.95 5.96
CA LEU A 9 -14.55 27.61 6.41
C LEU A 9 -15.49 27.01 7.47
N TYR A 10 -16.31 27.85 8.12
CA TYR A 10 -17.18 27.47 9.24
C TYR A 10 -18.59 28.07 9.07
N PRO A 11 -19.29 27.76 7.97
CA PRO A 11 -20.56 28.42 7.62
C PRO A 11 -21.66 28.16 8.66
N LYS A 12 -21.56 27.05 9.40
CA LYS A 12 -22.50 26.67 10.46
C LYS A 12 -22.10 27.16 11.85
N CYS A 13 -20.94 27.81 12.01
CA CYS A 13 -20.49 28.26 13.34
C CYS A 13 -21.50 29.20 13.96
N TYR A 14 -21.94 30.20 13.22
CA TYR A 14 -22.82 31.24 13.75
C TYR A 14 -24.18 30.69 14.18
N GLU A 15 -24.81 29.88 13.31
CA GLU A 15 -26.08 29.22 13.60
C GLU A 15 -25.97 28.30 14.83
N LYS A 16 -24.91 27.49 14.92
CA LYS A 16 -24.70 26.59 16.06
C LYS A 16 -24.36 27.34 17.33
N MET A 17 -23.58 28.42 17.26
CA MET A 17 -23.31 29.28 18.41
C MET A 17 -24.61 29.86 18.97
N ILE A 18 -25.55 30.28 18.11
CA ILE A 18 -26.88 30.73 18.53
C ILE A 18 -27.67 29.59 19.16
N TRP A 19 -27.67 28.41 18.53
CA TRP A 19 -28.37 27.24 19.06
C TRP A 19 -27.85 26.84 20.45
N MET A 20 -26.53 26.95 20.69
CA MET A 20 -25.93 26.62 21.99
C MET A 20 -26.48 27.48 23.13
N PHE A 21 -26.98 28.70 22.91
CA PHE A 21 -27.55 29.51 24.00
C PHE A 21 -28.82 28.92 24.61
N SER A 22 -29.61 28.19 23.83
CA SER A 22 -30.88 27.59 24.27
C SER A 22 -30.83 26.06 24.34
N GLY A 23 -30.00 25.43 23.52
CA GLY A 23 -29.94 23.98 23.33
C GLY A 23 -28.98 23.24 24.24
N TRP A 24 -27.99 23.92 24.85
CA TRP A 24 -26.89 23.22 25.55
C TRP A 24 -27.31 22.44 26.81
N LYS A 25 -28.49 22.69 27.38
CA LYS A 25 -29.02 21.94 28.54
C LYS A 25 -29.89 20.74 28.13
N THR A 26 -30.14 20.55 26.84
CA THR A 26 -31.03 19.48 26.34
C THR A 26 -30.43 18.09 26.51
N HIS A 27 -29.09 17.97 26.52
CA HIS A 27 -28.39 16.71 26.66
C HIS A 27 -27.28 16.84 27.71
N LYS A 28 -27.17 15.84 28.60
CA LYS A 28 -26.19 15.84 29.71
C LYS A 28 -24.73 15.89 29.23
N CYS A 29 -24.44 15.39 28.03
CA CYS A 29 -23.09 15.35 27.45
C CYS A 29 -22.45 16.74 27.30
N TYR A 30 -23.23 17.81 27.11
CA TYR A 30 -22.66 19.16 26.97
C TYR A 30 -21.92 19.59 28.25
N ALA A 31 -22.47 19.30 29.43
CA ALA A 31 -21.81 19.57 30.70
C ALA A 31 -20.55 18.70 30.89
N GLU A 32 -20.57 17.45 30.40
CA GLU A 32 -19.40 16.54 30.44
C GLU A 32 -18.24 17.06 29.57
N TYR A 33 -18.52 17.81 28.50
CA TYR A 33 -17.52 18.50 27.69
C TYR A 33 -17.11 19.89 28.23
N GLY A 34 -17.45 20.19 29.49
CA GLY A 34 -17.06 21.43 30.15
C GLY A 34 -17.83 22.67 29.67
N ILE A 35 -19.02 22.49 29.09
CA ILE A 35 -19.90 23.61 28.78
C ILE A 35 -20.57 24.09 30.06
N ASP A 36 -20.29 25.33 30.42
CA ASP A 36 -20.73 26.01 31.64
C ASP A 36 -21.82 27.08 31.39
N GLY A 37 -22.24 27.24 30.14
CA GLY A 37 -23.18 28.29 29.72
C GLY A 37 -22.54 29.59 29.26
N SER A 38 -21.21 29.71 29.33
CA SER A 38 -20.46 30.86 28.81
C SER A 38 -20.28 30.80 27.29
N LEU A 39 -20.21 31.96 26.65
CA LEU A 39 -19.90 32.08 25.22
C LEU A 39 -18.56 31.42 24.86
N CYS A 40 -17.58 31.46 25.77
CA CYS A 40 -16.28 30.85 25.57
C CYS A 40 -16.35 29.32 25.56
N SER A 41 -17.11 28.71 26.48
CA SER A 41 -17.25 27.25 26.52
C SER A 41 -18.04 26.72 25.31
N PHE A 42 -19.06 27.45 24.85
CA PHE A 42 -19.77 27.14 23.60
C PHE A 42 -18.84 27.17 22.39
N ARG A 43 -18.05 28.25 22.25
CA ARG A 43 -17.13 28.40 21.13
C ARG A 43 -16.02 27.36 21.17
N ARG A 44 -15.48 27.05 22.35
CA ARG A 44 -14.47 25.99 22.53
C ARG A 44 -15.05 24.62 22.15
N TYR A 45 -16.26 24.30 22.61
CA TYR A 45 -16.93 23.05 22.26
C TYR A 45 -17.19 22.94 20.75
N LEU A 46 -17.78 23.97 20.15
CA LEU A 46 -18.05 23.98 18.70
C LEU A 46 -16.77 24.03 17.87
N SER A 47 -15.65 24.46 18.42
CA SER A 47 -14.37 24.48 17.72
C SER A 47 -13.58 23.19 17.85
N VAL A 48 -13.43 22.69 19.08
CA VAL A 48 -12.53 21.57 19.40
C VAL A 48 -13.26 20.22 19.32
N VAL A 49 -14.57 20.19 19.63
CA VAL A 49 -15.35 18.95 19.71
C VAL A 49 -16.18 18.72 18.46
N GLU A 50 -17.00 19.70 18.05
CA GLU A 50 -17.85 19.53 16.85
C GLU A 50 -17.25 20.09 15.55
N ASN A 51 -16.12 20.80 15.63
CA ASN A 51 -15.42 21.42 14.48
C ASN A 51 -16.35 22.28 13.57
N HIS A 52 -17.35 22.91 14.16
CA HIS A 52 -18.24 23.86 13.51
C HIS A 52 -17.77 25.31 13.63
N CYS A 53 -16.82 25.63 14.52
CA CYS A 53 -16.26 26.97 14.71
C CYS A 53 -14.73 27.03 14.61
N PRO A 54 -14.14 28.19 14.27
CA PRO A 54 -12.70 28.33 14.15
C PRO A 54 -11.95 28.09 15.47
N PRO A 55 -10.74 27.48 15.41
CA PRO A 55 -9.84 27.33 16.56
C PRO A 55 -9.55 28.67 17.24
N LEU A 56 -9.43 28.63 18.57
CA LEU A 56 -9.15 29.82 19.39
C LEU A 56 -7.66 30.19 19.26
N PRO A 57 -7.30 31.48 19.05
CA PRO A 57 -5.91 31.91 18.97
C PRO A 57 -5.16 31.63 20.29
N SER A 58 -4.09 30.86 20.15
CA SER A 58 -3.13 30.28 21.10
C SER A 58 -3.15 30.76 22.56
N GLU A 59 -3.31 29.81 23.49
CA GLU A 59 -2.26 29.61 24.49
C GLU A 59 -1.05 29.06 23.74
N SER A 60 0.12 29.65 23.96
CA SER A 60 1.39 29.29 23.35
C SER A 60 1.67 27.79 23.46
N VAL A 61 1.44 27.04 22.39
CA VAL A 61 1.94 25.68 22.27
C VAL A 61 3.42 25.80 21.95
N SER A 62 4.26 25.77 22.98
CA SER A 62 5.63 25.30 22.76
C SER A 62 5.51 23.92 22.14
N TYR A 63 6.15 23.68 21.01
CA TYR A 63 6.42 22.30 20.56
C TYR A 63 7.40 21.67 21.54
N LYS A 64 6.92 21.36 22.75
CA LYS A 64 7.39 20.16 23.43
C LYS A 64 6.80 19.04 22.60
N LEU A 65 7.64 18.10 22.19
CA LEU A 65 7.19 16.73 21.96
C LEU A 65 6.29 16.42 23.15
N VAL A 66 4.98 16.37 22.92
CA VAL A 66 4.09 15.87 23.94
C VAL A 66 4.46 14.39 23.96
N GLU A 67 5.25 13.99 24.96
CA GLU A 67 5.18 12.65 25.51
C GLU A 67 3.72 12.46 25.92
N THR A 68 2.87 12.09 24.96
CA THR A 68 1.57 11.57 25.28
C THR A 68 1.82 10.18 25.82
N ASP A 69 1.92 10.06 27.14
CA ASP A 69 1.82 8.81 27.89
C ASP A 69 0.49 8.04 27.63
N THR A 70 -0.36 8.53 26.72
CA THR A 70 -1.54 7.80 26.26
C THR A 70 -1.17 6.85 25.14
N ILE A 71 -0.99 5.58 25.51
CA ILE A 71 -0.95 4.44 24.58
C ILE A 71 -2.24 4.47 23.74
N ALA A 72 -2.11 4.63 22.42
CA ALA A 72 -3.24 4.55 21.50
C ALA A 72 -3.86 3.15 21.53
N LYS A 73 -5.18 3.02 21.46
CA LYS A 73 -5.87 1.72 21.40
C LYS A 73 -6.10 1.33 19.96
N VAL A 74 -5.29 0.40 19.46
CA VAL A 74 -5.37 -0.08 18.08
C VAL A 74 -6.04 -1.44 18.03
N MET A 75 -7.12 -1.51 17.26
CA MET A 75 -7.77 -2.78 16.91
C MET A 75 -7.14 -3.34 15.64
N LEU A 76 -6.61 -4.56 15.72
CA LEU A 76 -6.14 -5.31 14.58
C LEU A 76 -7.13 -6.41 14.21
N HIS A 77 -7.57 -6.42 12.95
CA HIS A 77 -8.46 -7.46 12.44
C HIS A 77 -7.98 -7.99 11.09
N MET A 78 -7.31 -9.14 11.11
CA MET A 78 -6.80 -9.82 9.91
C MET A 78 -7.90 -10.68 9.29
N GLY A 79 -8.75 -10.08 8.47
CA GLY A 79 -9.87 -10.75 7.82
C GLY A 79 -9.46 -11.95 6.98
N VAL A 80 -8.32 -11.87 6.29
CA VAL A 80 -7.78 -12.99 5.49
C VAL A 80 -7.43 -14.23 6.31
N LEU A 81 -7.09 -14.08 7.61
CA LEU A 81 -6.87 -15.20 8.53
C LEU A 81 -8.15 -15.61 9.25
N ALA A 82 -9.07 -14.68 9.46
CA ALA A 82 -10.34 -14.94 10.15
C ALA A 82 -11.38 -15.64 9.26
N ASP A 83 -11.29 -15.53 7.93
CA ASP A 83 -12.22 -16.19 7.01
C ASP A 83 -11.84 -17.67 6.78
N PRO A 84 -12.65 -18.63 7.28
CA PRO A 84 -12.35 -20.06 7.16
C PRO A 84 -12.39 -20.56 5.71
N ASN A 85 -12.99 -19.81 4.77
CA ASN A 85 -13.07 -20.22 3.37
C ASN A 85 -11.78 -19.92 2.58
N ILE A 86 -10.93 -19.02 3.09
CA ILE A 86 -9.71 -18.59 2.38
C ILE A 86 -8.54 -19.53 2.70
N ASN A 87 -8.54 -20.22 3.85
CA ASN A 87 -7.50 -21.14 4.31
C ASN A 87 -6.07 -20.55 4.20
N PHE A 88 -5.94 -19.23 4.34
CA PHE A 88 -4.72 -18.49 4.05
C PHE A 88 -3.55 -18.97 4.92
N GLY A 89 -3.78 -19.09 6.24
CA GLY A 89 -2.77 -19.55 7.20
C GLY A 89 -2.37 -21.02 7.06
N GLN A 90 -3.21 -21.89 6.49
CA GLN A 90 -2.80 -23.28 6.22
C GLN A 90 -1.86 -23.35 5.00
N ARG A 91 -2.14 -22.53 3.98
CA ARG A 91 -1.36 -22.48 2.74
C ARG A 91 0.01 -21.83 2.92
N SER A 92 0.24 -21.02 3.94
CA SER A 92 1.56 -20.42 4.20
C SER A 92 2.64 -21.48 4.48
N ASN A 93 2.27 -22.63 5.04
CA ASN A 93 3.21 -23.73 5.33
C ASN A 93 3.59 -24.58 4.11
N SER A 94 2.94 -24.35 2.96
CA SER A 94 3.13 -25.15 1.74
C SER A 94 3.38 -24.28 0.50
N GLY A 95 3.83 -23.04 0.68
CA GLY A 95 4.22 -22.16 -0.43
C GLY A 95 3.09 -21.26 -0.97
N GLY A 96 1.98 -21.11 -0.26
CA GLY A 96 0.90 -20.16 -0.58
C GLY A 96 1.34 -18.68 -0.59
N PRO A 97 0.43 -17.73 -0.87
CA PRO A 97 0.75 -16.29 -0.83
C PRO A 97 1.25 -15.88 0.57
N LEU A 98 2.36 -15.14 0.62
CA LEU A 98 3.03 -14.73 1.87
C LEU A 98 3.26 -13.23 1.97
N GLY A 99 3.10 -12.47 0.88
CA GLY A 99 3.40 -11.03 0.87
C GLY A 99 2.53 -10.25 1.84
N GLU A 100 1.23 -10.57 1.89
CA GLU A 100 0.28 -9.94 2.80
C GLU A 100 0.62 -10.24 4.27
N LEU A 101 1.05 -11.48 4.59
CA LEU A 101 1.47 -11.83 5.94
C LEU A 101 2.77 -11.13 6.35
N LEU A 102 3.70 -10.93 5.42
CA LEU A 102 4.92 -10.17 5.67
C LEU A 102 4.57 -8.73 6.08
N GLN A 103 3.75 -8.04 5.28
CA GLN A 103 3.31 -6.68 5.60
C GLN A 103 2.56 -6.60 6.94
N TRP A 104 1.67 -7.56 7.23
CA TRP A 104 1.00 -7.63 8.52
C TRP A 104 1.98 -7.84 9.68
N THR A 105 2.97 -8.71 9.52
CA THR A 105 3.95 -9.03 10.57
C THR A 105 4.83 -7.83 10.88
N ASP A 106 5.34 -7.13 9.85
CA ASP A 106 6.17 -5.94 10.04
C ASP A 106 5.37 -4.80 10.67
N LEU A 107 4.11 -4.62 10.27
CA LEU A 107 3.20 -3.64 10.89
C LEU A 107 2.94 -3.95 12.37
N ILE A 108 2.66 -5.21 12.70
CA ILE A 108 2.45 -5.64 14.08
C ILE A 108 3.72 -5.44 14.91
N ALA A 109 4.89 -5.74 14.35
CA ALA A 109 6.17 -5.52 15.02
C ALA A 109 6.41 -4.03 15.32
N CYS A 110 6.11 -3.14 14.36
CA CYS A 110 6.21 -1.68 14.57
C CYS A 110 5.23 -1.18 15.64
N LEU A 111 4.03 -1.75 15.67
CA LEU A 111 2.97 -1.41 16.64
C LEU A 111 3.26 -1.89 18.05
N PHE A 112 3.78 -3.11 18.21
CA PHE A 112 4.06 -3.71 19.51
C PHE A 112 5.01 -2.87 20.36
N LEU A 113 5.89 -2.09 19.71
CA LEU A 113 6.80 -1.18 20.40
C LEU A 113 6.10 0.04 21.04
N HIS A 114 4.85 0.36 20.67
CA HIS A 114 4.24 1.66 20.98
C HIS A 114 2.74 1.60 21.39
N VAL A 115 2.10 0.42 21.36
CA VAL A 115 0.63 0.30 21.38
C VAL A 115 0.14 -0.92 22.16
N ASP A 116 -0.97 -0.77 22.90
CA ASP A 116 -1.72 -1.88 23.48
C ASP A 116 -2.54 -2.60 22.40
N LEU A 117 -2.12 -3.82 22.07
CA LEU A 117 -2.79 -4.67 21.08
C LEU A 117 -3.82 -5.57 21.76
N PHE A 118 -5.08 -5.48 21.33
CA PHE A 118 -6.13 -6.40 21.77
C PHE A 118 -6.58 -7.29 20.62
N PRO A 119 -6.29 -8.61 20.67
CA PRO A 119 -6.80 -9.55 19.67
C PRO A 119 -8.31 -9.70 19.85
N VAL A 120 -9.06 -9.49 18.76
CA VAL A 120 -10.51 -9.53 18.79
C VAL A 120 -10.96 -10.96 18.47
N GLY A 121 -11.06 -11.80 19.50
CA GLY A 121 -11.51 -13.20 19.42
C GLY A 121 -13.02 -13.38 19.19
N SER A 122 -13.76 -12.29 19.03
CA SER A 122 -15.17 -12.28 18.65
C SER A 122 -15.37 -11.15 17.64
N PRO A 123 -16.31 -11.20 16.68
CA PRO A 123 -16.53 -10.11 15.72
C PRO A 123 -16.98 -8.76 16.34
N CYS A 124 -16.97 -8.64 17.67
CA CYS A 124 -17.44 -7.51 18.45
C CYS A 124 -16.34 -7.00 19.39
N PRO A 125 -15.97 -5.71 19.34
CA PRO A 125 -15.40 -5.04 20.50
C PRO A 125 -16.53 -4.74 21.51
N ASN A 126 -16.28 -5.01 22.79
CA ASN A 126 -17.19 -4.58 23.85
C ASN A 126 -17.26 -3.05 23.85
N ASN A 127 -18.48 -2.47 23.82
CA ASN A 127 -18.79 -1.02 23.82
C ASN A 127 -18.16 -0.19 24.98
N ARG A 128 -17.32 -0.80 25.82
CA ARG A 128 -16.69 -0.18 26.99
C ARG A 128 -15.24 0.29 26.75
N GLN A 129 -14.63 -0.02 25.62
CA GLN A 129 -13.26 0.42 25.31
C GLN A 129 -13.26 1.30 24.05
N GLY A 130 -12.89 2.58 24.21
CA GLY A 130 -12.65 3.47 23.07
C GLY A 130 -11.51 2.92 22.21
N VAL A 131 -11.72 2.86 20.89
CA VAL A 131 -10.71 2.43 19.91
C VAL A 131 -10.28 3.65 19.09
N ASP A 132 -8.98 3.93 19.02
CA ASP A 132 -8.44 5.11 18.34
C ASP A 132 -8.17 4.83 16.86
N LEU A 133 -7.76 3.60 16.55
CA LEU A 133 -7.46 3.16 15.19
C LEU A 133 -7.92 1.72 14.96
N ILE A 134 -8.43 1.43 13.77
CA ILE A 134 -8.78 0.08 13.34
C ILE A 134 -7.96 -0.23 12.09
N ILE A 135 -7.13 -1.24 12.15
CA ILE A 135 -6.36 -1.72 11.01
C ILE A 135 -6.94 -3.07 10.61
N THR A 136 -7.36 -3.17 9.34
CA THR A 136 -7.92 -4.40 8.79
C THR A 136 -7.54 -4.54 7.31
N ASP A 137 -7.92 -5.63 6.68
CA ASP A 137 -7.84 -5.82 5.24
C ASP A 137 -9.24 -5.70 4.61
N ILE A 138 -9.34 -5.76 3.28
CA ILE A 138 -10.63 -5.65 2.60
C ILE A 138 -11.60 -6.76 3.01
N VAL A 139 -11.10 -7.98 3.28
CA VAL A 139 -11.94 -9.11 3.73
C VAL A 139 -12.49 -8.82 5.13
N GLY A 140 -11.67 -8.28 6.01
CA GLY A 140 -12.02 -7.91 7.36
C GLY A 140 -13.01 -6.75 7.40
N LEU A 141 -12.83 -5.72 6.57
CA LEU A 141 -13.82 -4.66 6.41
C LEU A 141 -15.18 -5.22 5.98
N ARG A 142 -15.20 -6.17 5.04
CA ARG A 142 -16.45 -6.81 4.62
C ARG A 142 -17.10 -7.62 5.74
N SER A 143 -16.31 -8.24 6.62
CA SER A 143 -16.86 -8.95 7.78
C SER A 143 -17.64 -8.02 8.71
N PHE A 144 -17.34 -6.72 8.71
CA PHE A 144 -18.09 -5.70 9.45
C PHE A 144 -19.38 -5.23 8.76
N ASN A 145 -19.70 -5.69 7.54
CA ASN A 145 -20.89 -5.23 6.80
C ASN A 145 -22.23 -5.53 7.51
N SER A 146 -22.27 -6.52 8.40
CA SER A 146 -23.42 -6.80 9.27
C SER A 146 -23.64 -5.70 10.32
N ARG A 147 -22.61 -4.87 10.58
CA ARG A 147 -22.57 -3.78 11.57
C ARG A 147 -22.27 -2.45 10.88
N LYS A 148 -23.20 -2.00 10.04
CA LYS A 148 -23.08 -0.72 9.32
C LYS A 148 -22.90 0.46 10.27
N ASP A 149 -23.49 0.40 11.46
CA ASP A 149 -23.33 1.35 12.56
C ASP A 149 -21.86 1.51 12.96
N PHE A 150 -21.16 0.40 13.14
CA PHE A 150 -19.74 0.38 13.50
C PHE A 150 -18.87 1.01 12.42
N ILE A 151 -19.08 0.62 11.15
CA ILE A 151 -18.33 1.19 10.01
C ILE A 151 -18.55 2.69 9.92
N VAL A 152 -19.80 3.16 10.06
CA VAL A 152 -20.12 4.60 9.99
C VAL A 152 -19.47 5.36 11.15
N GLN A 153 -19.55 4.83 12.37
CA GLN A 153 -18.99 5.46 13.56
C GLN A 153 -17.45 5.55 13.53
N HIS A 154 -16.80 4.53 12.97
CA HIS A 154 -15.34 4.43 12.96
C HIS A 154 -14.71 4.67 11.59
N LYS A 155 -15.48 5.18 10.63
CA LYS A 155 -15.06 5.31 9.23
C LYS A 155 -13.72 6.02 9.05
N CYS A 156 -13.46 7.08 9.83
CA CYS A 156 -12.21 7.85 9.79
C CYS A 156 -11.02 7.15 10.50
N ARG A 157 -11.30 6.17 11.36
CA ARG A 157 -10.32 5.40 12.15
C ARG A 157 -9.85 4.14 11.43
N ILE A 158 -10.53 3.73 10.36
CA ILE A 158 -10.18 2.54 9.60
C ILE A 158 -8.96 2.79 8.72
N ARG A 159 -8.02 1.86 8.69
CA ARG A 159 -6.92 1.77 7.74
C ARG A 159 -6.96 0.37 7.11
N LEU A 160 -6.83 0.31 5.79
CA LEU A 160 -6.96 -0.91 5.01
C LEU A 160 -5.64 -1.31 4.41
N LEU A 161 -5.15 -2.50 4.74
CA LEU A 161 -4.07 -3.11 3.96
C LEU A 161 -4.66 -3.59 2.62
N ASP A 162 -4.17 -2.99 1.54
CA ASP A 162 -4.60 -3.25 0.16
C ASP A 162 -3.39 -3.21 -0.75
N SER A 163 -2.76 -4.37 -0.93
CA SER A 163 -1.43 -4.48 -1.53
C SER A 163 -1.32 -3.82 -2.90
N PHE A 164 -2.35 -3.96 -3.75
CA PHE A 164 -2.37 -3.43 -5.12
C PHE A 164 -2.96 -2.00 -5.24
N GLY A 165 -3.54 -1.51 -4.15
CA GLY A 165 -4.20 -0.22 -4.05
C GLY A 165 -5.58 -0.17 -4.72
N THR A 166 -6.32 0.87 -4.35
CA THR A 166 -7.68 1.15 -4.79
C THR A 166 -7.75 2.55 -5.42
N HIS A 167 -8.17 2.63 -6.68
CA HIS A 167 -8.46 3.91 -7.33
C HIS A 167 -9.89 4.38 -7.04
N VAL A 168 -10.12 5.68 -7.29
CA VAL A 168 -11.37 6.37 -6.98
C VAL A 168 -12.60 5.73 -7.63
N GLU A 169 -12.46 5.23 -8.86
CA GLU A 169 -13.53 4.63 -9.65
C GLU A 169 -14.11 3.39 -8.97
N PHE A 170 -13.30 2.72 -8.14
CA PHE A 170 -13.69 1.54 -7.39
C PHE A 170 -14.12 1.89 -5.97
N ASN A 171 -13.61 2.98 -5.38
CA ASN A 171 -13.94 3.38 -4.02
C ASN A 171 -15.31 4.07 -3.92
N TYR A 172 -15.59 5.03 -4.80
CA TYR A 172 -16.82 5.83 -4.71
C TYR A 172 -18.03 5.00 -5.16
N LYS A 173 -18.83 4.56 -4.20
CA LYS A 173 -19.88 3.55 -4.36
C LYS A 173 -20.91 3.87 -5.44
N SER A 174 -21.36 5.12 -5.54
CA SER A 174 -22.34 5.51 -6.56
C SER A 174 -21.79 5.32 -7.98
N TYR A 175 -20.56 5.80 -8.22
CA TYR A 175 -19.87 5.62 -9.50
C TYR A 175 -19.55 4.14 -9.75
N PHE A 176 -18.99 3.45 -8.76
CA PHE A 176 -18.63 2.04 -8.87
C PHE A 176 -19.85 1.16 -9.22
N ASN A 177 -20.99 1.39 -8.58
CA ASN A 177 -22.22 0.65 -8.85
C ASN A 177 -22.76 0.95 -10.26
N ALA A 178 -22.70 2.22 -10.70
CA ALA A 178 -23.16 2.62 -12.02
C ALA A 178 -22.28 2.07 -13.16
N HIS A 179 -21.01 1.77 -12.89
CA HIS A 179 -20.03 1.31 -13.88
C HIS A 179 -19.56 -0.13 -13.62
N GLN A 180 -20.35 -0.98 -12.96
CA GLN A 180 -19.97 -2.39 -12.70
C GLN A 180 -19.65 -3.16 -13.99
N SER A 181 -20.33 -2.88 -15.10
CA SER A 181 -20.06 -3.52 -16.40
C SER A 181 -18.64 -3.24 -16.89
N ASP A 182 -18.16 -2.02 -16.66
CA ASP A 182 -16.87 -1.53 -17.15
C ASP A 182 -15.76 -1.81 -16.14
N LEU A 183 -16.14 -1.89 -14.86
CA LEU A 183 -15.25 -2.08 -13.72
C LEU A 183 -15.22 -3.53 -13.21
N GLY A 184 -16.03 -4.43 -13.77
CA GLY A 184 -16.08 -5.86 -13.45
C GLY A 184 -15.44 -6.74 -14.54
N MET A 185 -15.49 -8.06 -14.34
CA MET A 185 -15.17 -9.02 -15.40
C MET A 185 -16.34 -9.09 -16.40
N GLN A 186 -16.05 -9.11 -17.70
CA GLN A 186 -17.05 -9.43 -18.71
C GLN A 186 -17.77 -10.73 -18.34
N GLY A 187 -19.10 -10.67 -18.17
CA GLY A 187 -19.94 -11.83 -17.85
C GLY A 187 -20.11 -12.17 -16.36
N LYS A 188 -19.55 -11.42 -15.41
CA LYS A 188 -19.83 -11.58 -13.95
C LYS A 188 -20.47 -10.32 -13.35
N SER A 189 -21.43 -10.51 -12.45
CA SER A 189 -22.33 -9.44 -11.99
C SER A 189 -21.79 -8.51 -10.90
N ARG A 190 -20.64 -8.80 -10.26
CA ARG A 190 -20.15 -7.95 -9.15
C ARG A 190 -18.65 -8.05 -8.92
N ASN A 191 -17.95 -6.91 -8.99
CA ASN A 191 -16.61 -6.79 -8.44
C ASN A 191 -16.72 -6.68 -6.91
N PRO A 192 -16.11 -7.58 -6.12
CA PRO A 192 -16.33 -7.60 -4.69
C PRO A 192 -15.49 -6.55 -3.94
N TRP A 193 -14.42 -6.00 -4.55
CA TRP A 193 -13.35 -5.25 -3.86
C TRP A 193 -13.63 -3.75 -3.66
N GLY A 194 -14.59 -3.18 -4.40
CA GLY A 194 -14.91 -1.75 -4.35
C GLY A 194 -16.14 -1.36 -3.53
N GLY A 195 -16.46 -0.08 -3.52
CA GLY A 195 -17.66 0.52 -2.92
C GLY A 195 -17.55 0.80 -1.42
N ASN A 196 -16.33 0.95 -0.89
CA ASN A 196 -16.08 1.12 0.55
C ASN A 196 -16.25 2.57 1.03
N GLU A 197 -16.17 3.55 0.11
CA GLU A 197 -16.35 4.98 0.37
C GLU A 197 -15.42 5.58 1.45
N LEU A 198 -14.22 5.02 1.65
CA LEU A 198 -13.21 5.59 2.55
C LEU A 198 -12.48 6.75 1.86
N LYS A 199 -11.73 7.58 2.60
CA LYS A 199 -10.73 8.46 1.96
C LYS A 199 -9.65 7.57 1.34
N LEU A 200 -9.18 7.87 0.13
CA LEU A 200 -8.26 6.98 -0.59
C LEU A 200 -6.90 6.81 0.12
N LEU A 201 -6.45 7.80 0.89
CA LEU A 201 -5.26 7.69 1.76
C LEU A 201 -5.43 6.70 2.93
N GLN A 202 -6.64 6.24 3.23
CA GLN A 202 -6.86 5.20 4.25
C GLN A 202 -6.48 3.79 3.76
N TYR A 203 -6.16 3.63 2.48
CA TYR A 203 -5.68 2.38 1.91
C TYR A 203 -4.16 2.40 1.91
N TRP A 204 -3.56 1.30 2.35
CA TRP A 204 -2.14 1.13 2.56
C TRP A 204 -1.59 0.08 1.62
N THR A 205 -0.72 0.51 0.71
CA THR A 205 -0.21 -0.34 -0.37
C THR A 205 1.10 -1.04 -0.01
N PHE A 206 1.41 -2.09 -0.77
CA PHE A 206 2.63 -2.89 -0.61
C PHE A 206 3.86 -2.24 -1.28
N PHE A 207 3.63 -1.51 -2.38
CA PHE A 207 4.61 -0.65 -3.06
C PHE A 207 4.02 0.74 -3.29
N PRO A 208 4.84 1.80 -3.46
CA PRO A 208 4.37 3.17 -3.67
C PRO A 208 3.91 3.42 -5.12
N HIS A 209 3.02 2.56 -5.63
CA HIS A 209 2.56 2.57 -7.03
C HIS A 209 1.22 3.28 -7.25
N THR A 210 0.49 3.62 -6.17
CA THR A 210 -0.83 4.24 -6.25
C THR A 210 -0.85 5.51 -5.40
N PRO A 211 -0.58 6.70 -5.97
CA PRO A 211 -0.49 7.95 -5.21
C PRO A 211 -1.83 8.45 -4.66
N ASP A 212 -2.95 7.85 -5.07
CA ASP A 212 -4.24 8.04 -4.42
C ASP A 212 -4.31 7.40 -3.02
N ASN A 213 -3.44 6.42 -2.76
CA ASN A 213 -3.35 5.68 -1.51
C ASN A 213 -2.07 6.05 -0.74
N ASP A 214 -2.03 5.71 0.54
CA ASP A 214 -0.82 5.83 1.34
C ASP A 214 0.06 4.57 1.15
N PHE A 215 1.37 4.76 1.23
CA PHE A 215 2.34 3.69 1.14
C PHE A 215 2.73 3.22 2.56
N LEU A 216 2.53 1.93 2.84
CA LEU A 216 2.99 1.31 4.09
C LEU A 216 4.27 0.49 3.88
N GLY A 217 4.31 -0.34 2.83
CA GLY A 217 5.46 -1.20 2.56
C GLY A 217 5.58 -2.40 3.47
N PHE A 218 6.81 -2.90 3.58
CA PHE A 218 7.26 -4.03 4.39
C PHE A 218 8.79 -3.97 4.52
N ALA A 219 9.37 -4.68 5.47
CA ALA A 219 10.81 -4.67 5.72
C ALA A 219 11.51 -5.86 5.05
N ILE A 220 12.67 -5.59 4.44
CA ILE A 220 13.59 -6.62 3.96
C ILE A 220 14.55 -6.97 5.08
N HIS A 221 14.32 -8.14 5.67
CA HIS A 221 15.14 -8.67 6.75
C HIS A 221 16.39 -9.36 6.19
N LYS A 222 17.57 -8.82 6.50
CA LYS A 222 18.83 -9.47 6.13
C LYS A 222 19.08 -10.67 7.05
N SER A 223 19.10 -11.86 6.47
CA SER A 223 19.46 -13.08 7.21
C SER A 223 20.96 -13.20 7.41
N ASN A 224 21.38 -13.67 8.59
CA ASN A 224 22.78 -14.03 8.89
C ASN A 224 23.16 -15.43 8.38
N THR A 225 22.25 -16.16 7.71
CA THR A 225 22.54 -17.50 7.18
C THR A 225 23.68 -17.45 6.15
N LYS A 226 24.60 -18.42 6.22
CA LYS A 226 25.67 -18.59 5.24
C LYS A 226 25.10 -18.96 3.86
N PRO A 227 25.79 -18.64 2.74
CA PRO A 227 25.35 -19.12 1.44
C PRO A 227 25.32 -20.65 1.42
N MET A 228 24.39 -21.22 0.66
CA MET A 228 24.30 -22.67 0.42
C MET A 228 25.56 -23.20 -0.28
N PHE A 229 26.18 -22.37 -1.12
CA PHE A 229 27.50 -22.55 -1.68
C PHE A 229 28.07 -21.18 -2.07
N GLU A 230 29.39 -21.03 -2.05
CA GLU A 230 30.01 -19.75 -2.38
C GLU A 230 29.65 -19.31 -3.81
N ARG A 231 29.25 -18.05 -3.98
CA ARG A 231 28.89 -17.53 -5.31
C ARG A 231 30.11 -17.59 -6.24
N ASN A 232 29.90 -18.05 -7.47
CA ASN A 232 30.98 -18.32 -8.45
C ASN A 232 31.94 -19.46 -8.08
N SER A 233 31.67 -20.26 -7.05
CA SER A 233 32.47 -21.47 -6.76
C SER A 233 32.11 -22.66 -7.68
N ARG A 234 30.96 -22.59 -8.35
CA ARG A 234 30.50 -23.60 -9.31
C ARG A 234 31.14 -23.36 -10.68
N GLY A 235 31.19 -24.40 -11.52
CA GLY A 235 31.72 -24.30 -12.88
C GLY A 235 30.90 -23.43 -13.83
N ARG A 236 29.68 -23.03 -13.44
CA ARG A 236 28.81 -22.11 -14.18
C ARG A 236 28.13 -21.13 -13.21
N PRO A 237 27.79 -19.91 -13.66
CA PRO A 237 26.98 -18.99 -12.87
C PRO A 237 25.62 -19.61 -12.54
N VAL A 238 25.06 -19.26 -11.39
CA VAL A 238 23.79 -19.82 -10.90
C VAL A 238 22.66 -18.81 -11.07
N SER A 239 21.56 -19.26 -11.66
CA SER A 239 20.31 -18.49 -11.76
C SER A 239 19.23 -19.17 -10.93
N LEU A 240 18.59 -18.42 -10.03
CA LEU A 240 17.42 -18.88 -9.28
C LEU A 240 16.16 -18.30 -9.93
N ILE A 241 15.22 -19.17 -10.32
CA ILE A 241 13.96 -18.75 -10.94
C ILE A 241 12.95 -18.29 -9.89
N TYR A 242 12.34 -17.13 -10.15
CA TYR A 242 11.22 -16.60 -9.38
C TYR A 242 9.89 -17.16 -9.89
N GLY A 243 9.51 -18.31 -9.34
CA GLY A 243 8.24 -18.98 -9.60
C GLY A 243 8.17 -20.26 -8.78
N LYS A 244 7.28 -20.32 -7.79
CA LYS A 244 7.25 -21.38 -6.77
C LYS A 244 6.20 -22.48 -6.98
N GLU A 245 5.37 -22.30 -8.02
CA GLU A 245 4.32 -23.26 -8.41
C GLU A 245 4.41 -23.49 -9.92
N LYS A 246 4.09 -24.71 -10.37
CA LYS A 246 4.23 -25.13 -11.78
C LYS A 246 3.51 -24.21 -12.76
N TYR A 247 2.31 -23.71 -12.41
CA TYR A 247 1.57 -22.83 -13.31
C TYR A 247 2.28 -21.50 -13.58
N MET A 248 3.15 -21.03 -12.67
CA MET A 248 3.91 -19.78 -12.84
C MET A 248 4.99 -19.91 -13.93
N TRP A 249 5.33 -21.15 -14.31
CA TRP A 249 6.30 -21.45 -15.35
C TRP A 249 5.68 -21.65 -16.74
N SER A 250 4.35 -21.76 -16.80
CA SER A 250 3.62 -22.03 -18.04
C SER A 250 3.90 -20.96 -19.10
N GLY A 251 4.28 -21.37 -20.30
CA GLY A 251 4.59 -20.46 -21.41
C GLY A 251 5.98 -19.80 -21.35
N SER A 252 6.84 -20.21 -20.42
CA SER A 252 8.21 -19.69 -20.28
C SER A 252 9.30 -20.63 -20.81
N GLU A 253 8.93 -21.70 -21.52
CA GLU A 253 9.84 -22.77 -21.95
C GLU A 253 11.02 -22.22 -22.77
N ALA A 254 10.74 -21.42 -23.80
CA ALA A 254 11.79 -20.86 -24.67
C ALA A 254 12.76 -19.94 -23.90
N VAL A 255 12.25 -19.19 -22.93
CA VAL A 255 13.05 -18.29 -22.08
C VAL A 255 13.94 -19.09 -21.12
N ILE A 256 13.39 -20.13 -20.52
CA ILE A 256 14.12 -21.03 -19.62
C ILE A 256 15.23 -21.78 -20.38
N ASP A 257 14.99 -22.20 -21.62
CA ASP A 257 16.00 -22.86 -22.44
C ASP A 257 17.18 -21.94 -22.76
N ILE A 258 16.93 -20.65 -23.03
CA ILE A 258 17.98 -19.64 -23.15
C ILE A 258 18.79 -19.56 -21.85
N LEU A 259 18.12 -19.54 -20.69
CA LEU A 259 18.77 -19.45 -19.39
C LEU A 259 19.62 -20.69 -19.05
N LYS A 260 19.11 -21.90 -19.35
CA LYS A 260 19.82 -23.19 -19.19
C LYS A 260 21.10 -23.25 -20.03
N ASN A 261 21.09 -22.64 -21.21
CA ASN A 261 22.27 -22.56 -22.06
C ASN A 261 23.37 -21.64 -21.50
N LEU A 262 23.03 -20.72 -20.60
CA LEU A 262 23.96 -19.72 -20.06
C LEU A 262 24.37 -20.00 -18.61
N THR A 263 23.48 -20.59 -17.81
CA THR A 263 23.65 -20.75 -16.36
C THR A 263 23.22 -22.13 -15.86
N GLU A 264 23.65 -22.50 -14.66
CA GLU A 264 23.02 -23.56 -13.87
C GLU A 264 21.71 -23.02 -13.29
N VAL A 265 20.58 -23.67 -13.59
CA VAL A 265 19.25 -23.16 -13.25
C VAL A 265 18.71 -23.87 -12.01
N HIS A 266 18.41 -23.08 -10.99
CA HIS A 266 17.85 -23.52 -9.72
C HIS A 266 16.40 -23.05 -9.57
N ALA A 267 15.61 -23.81 -8.83
CA ALA A 267 14.20 -23.52 -8.59
C ALA A 267 13.74 -23.97 -7.20
N THR A 268 12.62 -23.42 -6.74
CA THR A 268 11.97 -23.80 -5.47
C THR A 268 10.49 -24.08 -5.70
N VAL A 269 10.20 -25.04 -6.59
CA VAL A 269 8.83 -25.37 -7.02
C VAL A 269 8.29 -26.51 -6.17
N ALA A 270 7.28 -26.22 -5.34
CA ALA A 270 6.78 -27.17 -4.34
C ALA A 270 5.96 -28.33 -4.96
N ASP A 271 5.27 -28.06 -6.07
CA ASP A 271 4.35 -28.99 -6.74
C ASP A 271 4.97 -29.72 -7.95
N ALA A 272 6.27 -29.52 -8.22
CA ALA A 272 7.01 -30.23 -9.26
C ALA A 272 7.85 -31.35 -8.66
N LYS A 273 7.38 -32.60 -8.81
CA LYS A 273 8.06 -33.81 -8.31
C LYS A 273 8.95 -34.50 -9.36
N ASP A 274 8.71 -34.25 -10.64
CA ASP A 274 9.38 -34.95 -11.74
C ASP A 274 10.33 -34.01 -12.51
N SER A 275 11.52 -34.50 -12.83
CA SER A 275 12.54 -33.80 -13.64
C SER A 275 12.23 -33.80 -15.15
N SER A 276 10.95 -33.81 -15.54
CA SER A 276 10.50 -33.95 -16.93
C SER A 276 10.03 -32.62 -17.53
N GLY A 277 10.10 -32.51 -18.87
CA GLY A 277 9.68 -31.32 -19.61
C GLY A 277 10.49 -30.07 -19.25
N MET A 278 9.80 -28.98 -18.90
CA MET A 278 10.42 -27.69 -18.56
C MET A 278 11.39 -27.75 -17.37
N PHE A 279 11.22 -28.71 -16.46
CA PHE A 279 12.08 -28.92 -15.28
C PHE A 279 13.29 -29.82 -15.56
N SER A 280 13.42 -30.35 -16.78
CA SER A 280 14.65 -31.07 -17.17
C SER A 280 15.86 -30.16 -17.05
N ASN A 281 16.95 -30.67 -16.48
CA ASN A 281 18.18 -29.92 -16.22
C ASN A 281 17.97 -28.67 -15.35
N VAL A 282 16.96 -28.68 -14.47
CA VAL A 282 16.75 -27.69 -13.41
C VAL A 282 16.96 -28.35 -12.05
N THR A 283 17.80 -27.76 -11.21
CA THR A 283 17.98 -28.18 -9.83
C THR A 283 16.82 -27.64 -8.99
N ASN A 284 15.75 -28.42 -8.86
CA ASN A 284 14.61 -28.06 -8.02
C ASN A 284 14.88 -28.44 -6.56
N HIS A 285 14.85 -27.44 -5.67
CA HIS A 285 15.04 -27.61 -4.22
C HIS A 285 13.72 -27.85 -3.48
N GLY A 286 12.58 -27.83 -4.19
CA GLY A 286 11.26 -27.94 -3.59
C GLY A 286 10.94 -26.74 -2.70
N PHE A 287 10.12 -26.96 -1.67
CA PHE A 287 9.83 -25.93 -0.67
C PHE A 287 11.04 -25.72 0.26
N LEU A 288 11.49 -24.47 0.37
CA LEU A 288 12.54 -24.04 1.29
C LEU A 288 11.96 -23.12 2.36
N ASN A 289 12.43 -23.26 3.60
CA ASN A 289 12.15 -22.30 4.66
C ASN A 289 12.94 -20.98 4.47
N GLY A 290 12.65 -19.96 5.27
CA GLY A 290 13.26 -18.63 5.17
C GLY A 290 14.79 -18.63 5.16
N SER A 291 15.43 -19.40 6.05
CA SER A 291 16.89 -19.50 6.11
C SER A 291 17.48 -20.18 4.88
N ALA A 292 16.85 -21.25 4.40
CA ALA A 292 17.34 -22.01 3.24
C ALA A 292 17.16 -21.25 1.92
N ILE A 293 16.04 -20.52 1.73
CA ILE A 293 15.87 -19.67 0.56
C ILE A 293 16.85 -18.50 0.58
N ALA A 294 17.10 -17.88 1.73
CA ALA A 294 18.11 -16.85 1.88
C ALA A 294 19.52 -17.37 1.53
N ALA A 295 19.87 -18.57 2.02
CA ALA A 295 21.14 -19.23 1.68
C ALA A 295 21.27 -19.46 0.15
N LEU A 296 20.20 -19.89 -0.51
CA LEU A 296 20.18 -20.12 -1.96
C LEU A 296 20.27 -18.79 -2.75
N MET A 297 19.54 -17.75 -2.34
CA MET A 297 19.62 -16.41 -2.96
C MET A 297 21.03 -15.82 -2.83
N LYS A 298 21.68 -15.94 -1.67
CA LYS A 298 23.09 -15.53 -1.48
C LYS A 298 24.05 -16.26 -2.42
N SER A 299 23.76 -17.52 -2.72
CA SER A 299 24.58 -18.35 -3.62
C SER A 299 24.34 -18.05 -5.11
N SER A 300 23.24 -17.39 -5.45
CA SER A 300 22.79 -17.15 -6.83
C SER A 300 23.40 -15.86 -7.39
N ASN A 301 23.77 -15.89 -8.68
CA ASN A 301 24.19 -14.70 -9.42
C ASN A 301 22.98 -13.90 -9.92
N ILE A 302 22.00 -14.61 -10.46
CA ILE A 302 20.79 -14.04 -11.04
C ILE A 302 19.57 -14.53 -10.27
N PHE A 303 18.65 -13.61 -9.98
CA PHE A 303 17.28 -13.93 -9.66
C PHE A 303 16.41 -13.62 -10.88
N PHE A 304 15.75 -14.64 -11.43
CA PHE A 304 15.16 -14.56 -12.76
C PHE A 304 13.63 -14.55 -12.70
N GLY A 305 13.01 -13.41 -13.05
CA GLY A 305 11.57 -13.27 -13.14
C GLY A 305 10.97 -13.99 -14.36
N LEU A 306 9.82 -14.65 -14.19
CA LEU A 306 9.06 -15.25 -15.30
C LEU A 306 7.83 -14.42 -15.73
N GLY A 307 7.54 -13.32 -15.04
CA GLY A 307 6.40 -12.44 -15.30
C GLY A 307 5.25 -12.62 -14.31
N PHE A 308 5.29 -13.67 -13.49
CA PHE A 308 4.38 -13.89 -12.37
C PHE A 308 5.09 -14.67 -11.25
N PRO A 309 4.84 -14.39 -9.96
CA PRO A 309 3.87 -13.43 -9.42
C PRO A 309 4.28 -11.97 -9.63
N LEU A 310 3.28 -11.08 -9.67
CA LEU A 310 3.46 -9.63 -9.80
C LEU A 310 3.75 -9.01 -8.44
N GLU A 311 4.65 -8.02 -8.42
CA GLU A 311 4.89 -7.14 -7.27
C GLU A 311 5.04 -7.86 -5.92
N GLY A 312 5.87 -8.91 -5.89
CA GLY A 312 6.21 -9.59 -4.64
C GLY A 312 7.51 -9.09 -4.01
N PRO A 313 7.81 -9.52 -2.77
CA PRO A 313 9.00 -9.08 -2.03
C PRO A 313 10.31 -9.75 -2.48
N ALA A 314 10.24 -10.98 -3.01
CA ALA A 314 11.41 -11.82 -3.28
C ALA A 314 12.49 -11.18 -4.19
N PRO A 315 12.16 -10.37 -5.22
CA PRO A 315 13.18 -9.67 -5.99
C PRO A 315 14.00 -8.67 -5.15
N LEU A 316 13.37 -7.97 -4.20
CA LEU A 316 14.08 -7.07 -3.28
C LEU A 316 14.98 -7.87 -2.32
N GLU A 317 14.51 -9.01 -1.82
CA GLU A 317 15.33 -9.92 -0.98
C GLU A 317 16.55 -10.43 -1.76
N ALA A 318 16.38 -10.81 -3.01
CA ALA A 318 17.47 -11.29 -3.85
C ALA A 318 18.53 -10.19 -4.09
N ILE A 319 18.10 -8.96 -4.35
CA ILE A 319 18.98 -7.78 -4.50
C ILE A 319 19.68 -7.45 -3.16
N ALA A 320 18.98 -7.60 -2.04
CA ALA A 320 19.54 -7.44 -0.69
C ALA A 320 20.63 -8.47 -0.36
N TYR A 321 20.65 -9.59 -1.08
CA TYR A 321 21.70 -10.60 -1.05
C TYR A 321 22.70 -10.48 -2.20
N GLY A 322 22.60 -9.43 -3.02
CA GLY A 322 23.52 -9.09 -4.10
C GLY A 322 23.30 -9.87 -5.41
N ALA A 323 22.17 -10.55 -5.59
CA ALA A 323 21.83 -11.15 -6.88
C ALA A 323 21.28 -10.06 -7.82
N VAL A 324 21.54 -10.19 -9.14
CA VAL A 324 20.94 -9.32 -10.15
C VAL A 324 19.55 -9.82 -10.49
N PHE A 325 18.55 -8.93 -10.46
CA PHE A 325 17.19 -9.27 -10.87
C PHE A 325 16.98 -9.06 -12.37
N ILE A 326 16.61 -10.11 -13.10
CA ILE A 326 16.08 -9.99 -14.47
C ILE A 326 14.56 -9.79 -14.37
N ASN A 327 14.11 -8.58 -14.67
CA ASN A 327 12.73 -8.14 -14.57
C ASN A 327 12.03 -8.20 -15.95
N PRO A 328 11.07 -9.09 -16.18
CA PRO A 328 10.34 -9.14 -17.45
C PRO A 328 9.58 -7.85 -17.72
N LYS A 329 9.87 -7.17 -18.83
CA LYS A 329 9.12 -6.02 -19.34
C LYS A 329 7.84 -6.50 -20.00
N PHE A 330 6.75 -5.77 -19.80
CA PHE A 330 5.48 -6.02 -20.44
C PHE A 330 5.20 -4.99 -21.53
N ASN A 331 5.07 -5.49 -22.76
CA ASN A 331 4.66 -4.70 -23.91
C ASN A 331 3.59 -5.46 -24.72
N PRO A 332 2.32 -5.03 -24.71
CA PRO A 332 1.79 -3.90 -23.95
C PRO A 332 1.85 -4.13 -22.42
N PRO A 333 1.80 -3.06 -21.60
CA PRO A 333 1.68 -3.18 -20.15
C PRO A 333 0.52 -4.10 -19.73
N LYS A 334 0.70 -4.85 -18.64
CA LYS A 334 -0.36 -5.70 -18.10
C LYS A 334 -1.33 -4.87 -17.28
N SER A 335 -2.61 -5.14 -17.40
CA SER A 335 -3.65 -4.48 -16.62
C SER A 335 -4.85 -5.40 -16.48
N ARG A 336 -5.88 -4.93 -15.79
CA ARG A 336 -7.16 -5.62 -15.71
C ARG A 336 -7.85 -5.86 -17.05
N ARG A 337 -7.37 -5.25 -18.14
CA ARG A 337 -7.91 -5.43 -19.49
C ARG A 337 -7.32 -6.64 -20.23
N ASN A 338 -6.14 -7.12 -19.82
CA ASN A 338 -5.40 -8.12 -20.59
C ASN A 338 -4.73 -9.21 -19.72
N MET A 339 -4.98 -9.22 -18.41
CA MET A 339 -4.44 -10.23 -17.48
C MET A 339 -5.48 -10.65 -16.46
N MET A 340 -5.89 -11.93 -16.52
CA MET A 340 -6.97 -12.48 -15.69
C MET A 340 -6.79 -12.21 -14.19
N PHE A 341 -5.57 -12.33 -13.67
CA PHE A 341 -5.25 -12.06 -12.26
C PHE A 341 -5.60 -10.64 -11.80
N LEU A 342 -5.53 -9.66 -12.71
CA LEU A 342 -5.82 -8.25 -12.43
C LEU A 342 -7.28 -7.88 -12.66
N HIS A 343 -8.09 -8.75 -13.30
CA HIS A 343 -9.45 -8.39 -13.73
C HIS A 343 -10.33 -7.90 -12.58
N GLU A 344 -10.26 -8.52 -11.41
CA GLU A 344 -11.12 -8.15 -10.28
C GLU A 344 -10.51 -7.05 -9.41
N LYS A 345 -9.21 -6.74 -9.54
CA LYS A 345 -8.53 -5.80 -8.65
C LYS A 345 -9.09 -4.37 -8.79
N PRO A 346 -9.23 -3.60 -7.69
CA PRO A 346 -9.85 -2.27 -7.68
C PRO A 346 -8.93 -1.16 -8.19
N THR A 347 -8.18 -1.43 -9.27
CA THR A 347 -7.23 -0.49 -9.85
C THR A 347 -7.27 -0.53 -11.37
N LEU A 348 -7.10 0.65 -11.98
CA LEU A 348 -6.90 0.83 -13.42
C LEU A 348 -5.41 0.84 -13.81
N ARG A 349 -4.52 0.61 -12.85
CA ARG A 349 -3.07 0.68 -13.06
C ARG A 349 -2.60 -0.31 -14.10
N GLU A 350 -1.64 0.14 -14.88
CA GLU A 350 -0.91 -0.67 -15.86
C GLU A 350 0.47 -1.00 -15.31
N PHE A 351 0.89 -2.25 -15.49
CA PHE A 351 2.15 -2.81 -15.02
C PHE A 351 3.09 -2.89 -16.22
N THR A 352 4.17 -2.11 -16.18
CA THR A 352 5.17 -2.03 -17.25
C THR A 352 6.19 -3.17 -17.20
N SER A 353 6.29 -3.88 -16.07
CA SER A 353 7.10 -5.08 -15.87
C SER A 353 6.54 -5.93 -14.73
N GLN A 354 7.19 -7.06 -14.43
CA GLN A 354 6.80 -7.94 -13.31
C GLN A 354 6.81 -7.22 -11.96
N LEU A 355 7.77 -6.31 -11.75
CA LEU A 355 7.87 -5.47 -10.57
C LEU A 355 8.26 -4.03 -10.98
N PRO A 356 7.28 -3.17 -11.34
CA PRO A 356 7.52 -1.82 -11.85
C PRO A 356 8.32 -0.93 -10.91
N TYR A 357 8.15 -1.11 -9.60
CA TYR A 357 8.92 -0.41 -8.58
C TYR A 357 10.44 -0.53 -8.79
N LEU A 358 10.92 -1.70 -9.23
CA LEU A 358 12.35 -1.94 -9.44
C LEU A 358 12.91 -1.37 -10.75
N GLU A 359 12.05 -0.94 -11.69
CA GLU A 359 12.51 -0.31 -12.93
C GLU A 359 13.35 0.95 -12.69
N ARG A 360 13.07 1.67 -11.60
CA ARG A 360 13.76 2.93 -11.27
C ARG A 360 15.22 2.74 -10.83
N PHE A 361 15.58 1.55 -10.34
CA PHE A 361 16.95 1.28 -9.91
C PHE A 361 17.83 0.87 -11.10
N GLY A 362 17.27 0.10 -12.04
CA GLY A 362 17.99 -0.31 -13.24
C GLY A 362 19.32 -1.00 -12.93
N LYS A 363 20.27 -0.92 -13.86
CA LYS A 363 21.59 -1.55 -13.72
C LYS A 363 22.42 -0.87 -12.62
N PRO A 364 23.29 -1.61 -11.91
CA PRO A 364 23.63 -3.02 -12.13
C PRO A 364 22.67 -4.02 -11.48
N HIS A 365 21.78 -3.58 -10.59
CA HIS A 365 20.94 -4.46 -9.77
C HIS A 365 19.75 -5.08 -10.52
N VAL A 366 19.20 -4.37 -11.51
CA VAL A 366 17.97 -4.73 -12.21
C VAL A 366 18.13 -4.58 -13.71
N TYR A 367 17.82 -5.63 -14.46
CA TYR A 367 17.72 -5.60 -15.91
C TYR A 367 16.26 -5.80 -16.32
N THR A 368 15.59 -4.72 -16.74
CA THR A 368 14.21 -4.80 -17.26
C THR A 368 14.21 -5.08 -18.76
N VAL A 369 13.75 -6.27 -19.16
CA VAL A 369 13.94 -6.79 -20.54
C VAL A 369 12.66 -7.37 -21.12
N ASP A 370 12.37 -7.06 -22.37
CA ASP A 370 11.28 -7.68 -23.12
C ASP A 370 11.69 -9.07 -23.59
N PHE A 371 11.02 -10.09 -23.07
CA PHE A 371 11.35 -11.50 -23.33
C PHE A 371 10.97 -11.95 -24.74
N SER A 372 10.13 -11.20 -25.47
CA SER A 372 9.90 -11.46 -26.90
C SER A 372 11.14 -11.23 -27.74
N ASN A 373 12.07 -10.39 -27.27
CA ASN A 373 13.36 -10.16 -27.90
C ASN A 373 14.44 -11.07 -27.27
N THR A 374 14.55 -12.29 -27.79
CA THR A 374 15.45 -13.33 -27.27
C THR A 374 16.93 -12.93 -27.33
N SER A 375 17.34 -12.13 -28.32
CA SER A 375 18.71 -11.61 -28.42
C SER A 375 19.01 -10.57 -27.35
N ALA A 376 18.08 -9.64 -27.08
CA ALA A 376 18.20 -8.69 -25.99
C ALA A 376 18.23 -9.39 -24.63
N LEU A 377 17.38 -10.41 -24.44
CA LEU A 377 17.38 -11.23 -23.23
C LEU A 377 18.70 -11.96 -23.02
N LYS A 378 19.21 -12.66 -24.03
CA LYS A 378 20.51 -13.34 -23.97
C LYS A 378 21.63 -12.38 -23.60
N ASN A 379 21.68 -11.21 -24.25
CA ASN A 379 22.67 -10.18 -23.97
C ASN A 379 22.56 -9.63 -22.55
N ALA A 380 21.33 -9.40 -22.06
CA ALA A 380 21.10 -8.94 -20.70
C ALA A 380 21.56 -9.97 -19.65
N ILE A 381 21.25 -11.25 -19.84
CA ILE A 381 21.71 -12.34 -18.96
C ILE A 381 23.25 -12.39 -18.96
N MET A 382 23.88 -12.33 -20.14
CA MET A 382 25.34 -12.36 -20.25
C MET A 382 26.03 -11.14 -19.60
N GLN A 383 25.38 -9.97 -19.58
CA GLN A 383 25.86 -8.80 -18.85
C GLN A 383 25.65 -8.98 -17.34
N ALA A 384 24.44 -9.35 -16.93
CA ALA A 384 24.07 -9.56 -15.52
C ALA A 384 24.97 -10.58 -14.81
N ILE A 385 25.37 -11.66 -15.48
CA ILE A 385 26.32 -12.66 -14.93
C ILE A 385 27.66 -12.03 -14.52
N LYS A 386 28.10 -10.99 -15.23
CA LYS A 386 29.40 -10.32 -14.99
C LYS A 386 29.31 -9.25 -13.92
N GLU A 387 28.11 -8.79 -13.58
CA GLU A 387 27.91 -7.78 -12.55
C GLU A 387 28.31 -8.33 -11.18
N LYS A 388 28.81 -7.43 -10.34
CA LYS A 388 29.07 -7.68 -8.92
C LYS A 388 28.45 -6.54 -8.12
N PRO A 389 27.11 -6.42 -8.13
CA PRO A 389 26.46 -5.30 -7.47
C PRO A 389 26.63 -5.42 -5.97
N ASP A 390 26.85 -4.29 -5.30
CA ASP A 390 26.78 -4.24 -3.85
C ASP A 390 25.36 -4.60 -3.40
N PRO A 391 25.19 -5.48 -2.40
CA PRO A 391 23.88 -5.80 -1.86
C PRO A 391 23.15 -4.53 -1.41
N PHE A 392 21.91 -4.37 -1.87
CA PHE A 392 21.18 -3.11 -1.75
C PHE A 392 19.76 -3.33 -1.22
N VAL A 393 19.36 -2.48 -0.27
CA VAL A 393 17.98 -2.38 0.23
C VAL A 393 17.66 -0.88 0.24
N PRO A 394 16.64 -0.43 -0.49
CA PRO A 394 16.20 0.97 -0.41
C PRO A 394 15.77 1.31 1.02
N GLU A 395 16.08 2.51 1.49
CA GLU A 395 15.78 2.93 2.87
C GLU A 395 14.32 2.67 3.29
N GLU A 396 13.33 2.96 2.43
CA GLU A 396 11.91 2.70 2.65
C GLU A 396 11.50 1.22 2.79
N TYR A 397 12.42 0.28 2.57
CA TYR A 397 12.23 -1.15 2.79
C TYR A 397 13.18 -1.70 3.86
N THR A 398 13.91 -0.86 4.59
CA THR A 398 14.66 -1.28 5.78
C THR A 398 13.73 -1.37 7.00
N PRO A 399 14.08 -2.16 8.04
CA PRO A 399 13.33 -2.16 9.30
C PRO A 399 13.17 -0.75 9.89
N GLU A 400 14.21 0.08 9.83
CA GLU A 400 14.21 1.46 10.31
C GLU A 400 13.28 2.34 9.49
N GLY A 401 13.37 2.28 8.16
CA GLY A 401 12.51 3.04 7.24
C GLY A 401 11.04 2.68 7.36
N ILE A 402 10.70 1.40 7.52
CA ILE A 402 9.31 0.95 7.72
C ILE A 402 8.77 1.34 9.10
N THR A 403 9.61 1.30 10.14
CA THR A 403 9.26 1.82 11.46
C THR A 403 8.93 3.31 11.35
N PHE A 404 9.75 4.07 10.63
CA PHE A 404 9.54 5.49 10.40
C PHE A 404 8.23 5.77 9.63
N VAL A 405 7.97 5.04 8.54
CA VAL A 405 6.69 5.12 7.78
C VAL A 405 5.51 4.85 8.69
N SER A 406 5.57 3.76 9.46
CA SER A 406 4.50 3.35 10.36
C SER A 406 4.23 4.43 11.42
N MET A 407 5.25 4.85 12.17
CA MET A 407 5.13 5.82 13.27
C MET A 407 4.58 7.17 12.82
N MET A 408 5.10 7.74 11.73
CA MET A 408 4.63 9.03 11.22
C MET A 408 3.20 8.97 10.69
N VAL A 409 2.78 7.84 10.10
CA VAL A 409 1.38 7.62 9.77
C VAL A 409 0.53 7.62 11.05
N PHE A 410 0.96 7.02 12.17
CA PHE A 410 0.21 7.12 13.43
C PHE A 410 0.11 8.55 13.98
N PHE A 411 1.20 9.32 13.99
CA PHE A 411 1.21 10.69 14.53
C PHE A 411 0.51 11.71 13.62
N SER A 412 0.59 11.54 12.30
CA SER A 412 -0.07 12.44 11.32
C SER A 412 -1.58 12.25 11.26
N ILE A 413 -2.12 11.14 11.78
CA ILE A 413 -3.57 10.90 11.90
C ILE A 413 -4.21 11.84 12.94
N ALA A 414 -3.41 12.49 13.79
CA ALA A 414 -3.86 13.54 14.72
C ALA A 414 -3.93 14.96 14.12
N GLY A 415 -3.53 15.16 12.85
CA GLY A 415 -3.38 16.51 12.28
C GLY A 415 -4.00 16.68 10.90
N CYS A 416 -5.31 16.92 10.81
CA CYS A 416 -5.86 17.62 9.65
C CYS A 416 -5.47 19.10 9.74
N SER A 417 -4.32 19.49 9.21
CA SER A 417 -4.03 20.90 8.94
C SER A 417 -4.53 21.23 7.53
N PRO A 418 -5.54 22.11 7.36
CA PRO A 418 -5.94 22.55 6.03
C PRO A 418 -4.85 23.46 5.45
N LEU A 419 -4.28 23.05 4.31
CA LEU A 419 -3.46 23.91 3.47
C LEU A 419 -4.19 25.21 3.16
N GLN A 420 -3.54 26.35 3.42
CA GLN A 420 -3.98 27.68 3.01
C GLN A 420 -4.07 27.73 1.48
N LEU A 421 -5.27 27.93 0.95
CA LEU A 421 -5.43 28.48 -0.39
C LEU A 421 -5.35 30.00 -0.27
N VAL A 422 -4.27 30.58 -0.80
CA VAL A 422 -4.15 32.04 -0.90
C VAL A 422 -4.97 32.49 -2.09
N ASN A 423 -6.02 33.28 -1.86
CA ASN A 423 -6.77 33.93 -2.93
C ASN A 423 -5.87 34.97 -3.59
N SER A 424 -5.35 34.65 -4.78
CA SER A 424 -4.74 35.63 -5.68
C SER A 424 -5.85 36.36 -6.44
N THR A 425 -5.82 37.69 -6.41
CA THR A 425 -6.72 38.57 -7.19
C THR A 425 -6.16 38.93 -8.56
N GLU A 426 -5.15 38.21 -9.06
CA GLU A 426 -4.68 38.41 -10.42
C GLU A 426 -5.77 37.97 -11.43
N PRO A 427 -5.97 38.72 -12.53
CA PRO A 427 -6.91 38.35 -13.58
C PRO A 427 -6.37 37.12 -14.31
N TYR A 428 -6.68 35.93 -13.78
CA TYR A 428 -6.38 34.68 -14.47
C TYR A 428 -7.13 34.67 -15.80
N ALA A 429 -6.34 34.49 -16.86
CA ALA A 429 -6.68 34.38 -18.28
C ALA A 429 -8.00 33.63 -18.59
N PRO A 430 -8.61 33.87 -19.77
CA PRO A 430 -9.98 33.46 -20.11
C PRO A 430 -10.10 31.96 -20.38
N PHE A 431 -10.08 31.13 -19.33
CA PHE A 431 -10.24 29.68 -19.44
C PHE A 431 -11.52 29.21 -18.75
N LYS A 432 -12.27 28.32 -19.41
CA LYS A 432 -13.44 27.63 -18.83
C LYS A 432 -12.94 26.50 -17.91
N CYS A 433 -13.00 26.71 -16.59
CA CYS A 433 -12.62 25.71 -15.60
C CYS A 433 -13.83 24.94 -15.07
N SER A 434 -13.68 23.63 -14.88
CA SER A 434 -14.65 22.77 -14.19
C SER A 434 -14.06 22.28 -12.87
N LEU A 435 -14.81 22.41 -11.78
CA LEU A 435 -14.39 21.96 -10.45
C LEU A 435 -14.99 20.59 -10.13
N GLN A 436 -14.26 19.79 -9.35
CA GLN A 436 -14.77 18.52 -8.82
C GLN A 436 -15.87 18.80 -7.79
N SER A 437 -17.07 18.26 -8.04
CA SER A 437 -18.24 18.47 -7.18
C SER A 437 -18.24 17.60 -5.92
N ASN A 438 -17.56 16.45 -5.95
CA ASN A 438 -17.46 15.54 -4.82
C ASN A 438 -16.00 15.32 -4.38
N PRO A 439 -15.61 15.67 -3.15
CA PRO A 439 -14.23 15.51 -2.69
C PRO A 439 -13.76 14.05 -2.63
N LEU A 440 -14.67 13.06 -2.55
CA LEU A 440 -14.30 11.64 -2.65
C LEU A 440 -13.96 11.20 -4.08
N MET A 441 -14.15 12.08 -5.07
CA MET A 441 -13.86 11.84 -6.49
C MET A 441 -12.57 12.51 -6.96
N PHE A 442 -11.76 13.08 -6.06
CA PHE A 442 -10.38 13.46 -6.42
C PHE A 442 -9.56 12.20 -6.73
N SER A 443 -8.79 12.24 -7.81
CA SER A 443 -7.88 11.17 -8.19
C SER A 443 -6.64 11.70 -8.87
N CYS A 444 -5.49 11.12 -8.54
CA CYS A 444 -4.21 11.30 -9.20
C CYS A 444 -4.19 10.55 -10.55
N ALA A 445 -4.82 9.37 -10.61
CA ALA A 445 -4.72 8.43 -11.73
C ALA A 445 -5.57 8.77 -12.96
N SER A 446 -6.79 9.31 -12.78
CA SER A 446 -7.75 9.46 -13.90
C SER A 446 -7.24 10.42 -14.98
N ARG A 447 -7.35 10.04 -16.26
CA ARG A 447 -6.94 10.89 -17.39
C ARG A 447 -8.17 11.42 -18.14
N PRO A 448 -8.18 12.68 -18.59
CA PRO A 448 -9.24 13.17 -19.46
C PRO A 448 -9.25 12.33 -20.76
N PRO A 449 -10.42 12.03 -21.33
CA PRO A 449 -10.49 11.33 -22.61
C PRO A 449 -9.69 12.06 -23.70
N THR A 450 -8.96 11.28 -24.49
CA THR A 450 -8.13 11.79 -25.59
C THR A 450 -8.96 12.64 -26.54
N GLY A 451 -8.42 13.77 -26.98
CA GLY A 451 -9.09 14.68 -27.93
C GLY A 451 -10.06 15.68 -27.31
N ARG A 452 -10.29 15.67 -25.98
CA ARG A 452 -11.16 16.67 -25.32
C ARG A 452 -10.54 18.05 -25.10
N GLY A 453 -9.22 18.20 -25.28
CA GLY A 453 -8.51 19.46 -25.00
C GLY A 453 -8.52 19.89 -23.52
N VAL A 454 -8.98 19.02 -22.62
CA VAL A 454 -9.04 19.29 -21.18
C VAL A 454 -7.67 19.02 -20.55
N VAL A 455 -7.17 20.00 -19.81
CA VAL A 455 -5.94 19.89 -19.01
C VAL A 455 -6.31 19.75 -17.54
N ARG A 456 -5.64 18.84 -16.83
CA ARG A 456 -5.84 18.66 -15.39
C ARG A 456 -4.95 19.62 -14.60
N ILE A 457 -5.51 20.19 -13.53
CA ILE A 457 -4.72 20.80 -12.47
C ILE A 457 -4.35 19.68 -11.50
N CYS A 458 -3.06 19.39 -11.37
CA CYS A 458 -2.54 18.27 -10.58
C CYS A 458 -1.72 18.79 -9.40
N PRO A 459 -2.12 18.52 -8.15
CA PRO A 459 -1.28 18.81 -7.00
C PRO A 459 -0.11 17.83 -6.97
N CYS A 460 1.10 18.35 -6.84
CA CYS A 460 2.33 17.58 -6.68
C CYS A 460 3.00 17.98 -5.36
N ARG A 461 3.79 17.07 -4.80
CA ARG A 461 4.69 17.35 -3.67
C ARG A 461 6.09 16.83 -3.99
N ASP A 462 7.07 17.38 -3.30
CA ASP A 462 8.41 16.80 -3.24
C ASP A 462 8.42 15.53 -2.37
N TYR A 463 9.54 14.82 -2.39
CA TYR A 463 9.75 13.63 -1.58
C TYR A 463 11.20 13.48 -1.13
N LEU A 464 11.41 12.71 -0.05
CA LEU A 464 12.71 12.26 0.39
C LEU A 464 13.20 11.10 -0.48
N LEU A 465 14.44 11.16 -0.95
CA LEU A 465 15.03 10.09 -1.76
C LEU A 465 15.01 8.78 -0.95
N GLU A 466 14.59 7.68 -1.58
CA GLU A 466 14.37 6.37 -0.94
C GLU A 466 13.38 6.37 0.23
N GLN A 467 12.57 7.42 0.37
CA GLN A 467 11.49 7.49 1.34
C GLN A 467 10.32 8.31 0.77
N VAL A 468 9.69 7.76 -0.26
CA VAL A 468 8.71 8.48 -1.09
C VAL A 468 7.43 8.84 -0.33
N ALA A 469 7.13 8.16 0.79
CA ALA A 469 6.00 8.48 1.66
C ALA A 469 6.05 9.92 2.19
N PHE A 470 7.25 10.50 2.37
CA PHE A 470 7.42 11.79 3.04
C PHE A 470 7.92 12.88 2.10
N CYS A 471 7.37 14.09 2.27
CA CYS A 471 7.96 15.32 1.74
C CYS A 471 9.15 15.76 2.60
N ARG A 472 10.03 16.64 2.09
CA ARG A 472 11.21 17.08 2.86
C ARG A 472 10.85 17.78 4.16
N ASN A 473 9.71 18.48 4.18
CA ASN A 473 9.21 19.21 5.36
C ASN A 473 8.26 18.39 6.23
N CYS A 474 8.02 17.12 5.90
CA CYS A 474 7.09 16.27 6.64
C CYS A 474 7.76 15.63 7.88
N VAL A 475 9.09 15.73 7.97
CA VAL A 475 9.95 15.08 8.98
C VAL A 475 10.70 16.12 9.84
N SER A 476 10.64 17.39 9.45
CA SER A 476 11.36 18.51 10.07
C SER A 476 10.67 19.08 11.30
#